data_AF-A0A087TGI5-F1
#
_entry.id   AF-A0A087TGI5-F1
#
_cell.length_a   1.000
_cell.length_b   1.000
_cell.length_c   1.000
_cell.angle_alpha   90.00
_cell.angle_beta   90.00
_cell.angle_gamma   90.00
#
_symmetry.space_group_name_H-M   'P 1'
#
loop_
_entity.id
_entity.type
_entity.pdbx_description
1 polymer ?
#
loop_
_entity_poly.entity_id
_entity_poly.type
_entity_poly.pdbx_seq_one_letter_code
_entity_poly.pdbx_strand_id
1 'polypeptide(L)'
;MDTSELGGWNLDIHHRYNFHEGVLQKGDGTTIYFRQQPRVISTLMGTGHQRPMLCPECNGMAKEARLLAPVALTSGPDGSVYVGDFNLIRRVTPSGQVYTVFRMR
;
A
#
# COMPACT_ATOMS: atom_id res chain seq x y z
N MET A 1 8.34 -8.94 26.65
CA MET A 1 9.77 -8.88 26.32
C MET A 1 10.28 -7.58 26.90
N ASP A 2 11.41 -7.59 27.59
CA ASP A 2 11.98 -6.41 28.24
C ASP A 2 12.24 -5.32 27.19
N THR A 3 11.71 -4.10 27.39
CA THR A 3 11.91 -3.00 26.40
C THR A 3 13.18 -2.22 26.68
N SER A 4 13.65 -2.21 27.93
CA SER A 4 14.78 -1.39 28.38
C SER A 4 16.01 -2.21 28.77
N GLU A 5 15.88 -3.53 28.90
CA GLU A 5 16.96 -4.46 29.27
C GLU A 5 17.54 -4.14 30.68
N LEU A 6 16.69 -3.62 31.58
CA LEU A 6 17.04 -3.22 32.94
C LEU A 6 16.53 -4.23 33.96
N GLY A 7 16.99 -5.48 33.85
CA GLY A 7 16.66 -6.53 34.81
C GLY A 7 15.16 -6.80 34.94
N GLY A 8 14.41 -6.71 33.84
CA GLY A 8 12.96 -6.89 33.82
C GLY A 8 12.15 -5.61 34.06
N TRP A 9 12.80 -4.47 34.32
CA TRP A 9 12.15 -3.17 34.43
C TRP A 9 12.20 -2.39 33.12
N ASN A 10 11.16 -1.59 32.89
CA ASN A 10 11.11 -0.64 31.78
C ASN A 10 11.25 0.79 32.29
N LEU A 11 11.94 1.65 31.53
CA LEU A 11 11.87 3.10 31.71
C LEU A 11 10.56 3.59 31.12
N ASP A 12 9.81 4.39 31.88
CA ASP A 12 8.50 4.95 31.46
C ASP A 12 8.54 5.54 30.03
N ILE A 13 9.61 6.27 29.71
CA ILE A 13 9.83 6.97 28.44
C ILE A 13 10.40 6.10 27.30
N HIS A 14 10.85 4.87 27.56
CA HIS A 14 11.49 4.02 26.56
C HIS A 14 10.49 3.01 25.99
N HIS A 15 10.36 2.97 24.67
CA HIS A 15 9.33 2.21 23.97
C HIS A 15 9.93 1.38 22.84
N ARG A 16 9.28 0.28 22.49
CA ARG A 16 9.72 -0.60 21.40
C ARG A 16 8.58 -0.89 20.44
N TYR A 17 8.85 -0.80 19.14
CA TYR A 17 7.91 -1.17 18.09
C TYR A 17 8.29 -2.52 17.46
N ASN A 18 7.36 -3.49 17.49
CA ASN A 18 7.45 -4.72 16.73
C ASN A 18 6.72 -4.54 15.40
N PHE A 19 7.47 -4.36 14.31
CA PHE A 19 6.89 -4.14 12.98
C PHE A 19 6.30 -5.41 12.36
N HIS A 20 6.78 -6.59 12.74
CA HIS A 20 6.21 -7.86 12.26
C HIS A 20 4.80 -8.06 12.80
N GLU A 21 4.57 -7.74 14.07
CA GLU A 21 3.26 -7.89 14.72
C GLU A 21 2.41 -6.61 14.65
N GLY A 22 3.01 -5.47 14.36
CA GLY A 22 2.34 -4.16 14.40
C GLY A 22 1.94 -3.78 15.82
N VAL A 23 2.87 -3.94 16.77
CA VAL A 23 2.62 -3.71 18.21
C VAL A 23 3.63 -2.70 18.76
N LEU A 24 3.15 -1.65 19.43
CA LEU A 24 3.97 -0.74 20.22
C LEU A 24 3.89 -1.12 21.70
N GLN A 25 5.03 -1.46 22.29
CA GLN A 25 5.19 -1.75 23.71
C GLN A 25 5.77 -0.50 24.37
N LYS A 26 4.99 0.16 25.22
CA LYS A 26 5.41 1.37 25.92
C LYS A 26 6.04 1.02 27.27
N GLY A 27 6.89 1.91 27.74
CA GLY A 27 7.64 1.77 28.99
C GLY A 27 6.76 1.84 30.23
N ASP A 28 5.65 2.58 30.13
CA ASP A 28 4.57 2.68 31.11
C ASP A 28 3.72 1.38 31.27
N GLY A 29 4.02 0.33 30.49
CA GLY A 29 3.28 -0.94 30.49
C GLY A 29 2.12 -0.99 29.48
N THR A 30 1.76 0.11 28.83
CA THR A 30 0.73 0.14 27.79
C THR A 30 1.19 -0.62 26.55
N THR A 31 0.30 -1.39 25.94
CA THR A 31 0.55 -2.06 24.65
C THR A 31 -0.49 -1.61 23.62
N ILE A 32 -0.04 -1.12 22.47
CA ILE A 32 -0.91 -0.68 21.36
C ILE A 32 -0.80 -1.68 20.21
N TYR A 33 -1.94 -2.28 19.85
CA TYR A 33 -2.06 -3.25 18.75
C TYR A 33 -2.60 -2.57 17.48
N PHE A 34 -1.73 -2.08 16.60
CA PHE A 34 -2.16 -1.36 15.39
C PHE A 34 -2.99 -2.22 14.43
N ARG A 35 -2.79 -3.53 14.44
CA ARG A 35 -3.59 -4.46 13.62
C ARG A 35 -5.05 -4.60 14.08
N GLN A 36 -5.37 -4.21 15.32
CA GLN A 36 -6.73 -4.23 15.88
C GLN A 36 -7.46 -2.89 15.73
N GLN A 37 -6.76 -1.84 15.32
CA GLN A 37 -7.35 -0.54 15.04
C GLN A 37 -8.16 -0.55 13.73
N PRO A 38 -9.04 0.44 13.50
CA PRO A 38 -9.78 0.57 12.26
C PRO A 38 -8.87 0.53 11.03
N ARG A 39 -9.31 -0.17 9.99
CA ARG A 39 -8.58 -0.26 8.72
C ARG A 39 -8.50 1.11 8.06
N VAL A 40 -7.32 1.46 7.57
CA VAL A 40 -7.11 2.67 6.78
C VAL A 40 -7.35 2.35 5.31
N ILE A 41 -8.26 3.07 4.67
CA ILE A 41 -8.48 3.03 3.22
C ILE A 41 -7.61 4.11 2.55
N SER A 42 -6.95 3.77 1.45
CA SER A 42 -6.17 4.73 0.67
C SER A 42 -6.23 4.40 -0.82
N THR A 43 -5.99 5.41 -1.65
CA THR A 43 -5.98 5.27 -3.11
C THR A 43 -4.62 4.79 -3.57
N LEU A 44 -4.58 3.59 -4.17
CA LEU A 44 -3.38 3.03 -4.80
C LEU A 44 -3.09 3.70 -6.14
N MET A 45 -4.14 3.90 -6.95
CA MET A 45 -4.05 4.39 -8.32
C MET A 45 -5.33 5.15 -8.70
N GLY A 46 -5.19 6.20 -9.50
CA GLY A 46 -6.32 7.03 -9.92
C GLY A 46 -6.30 8.41 -9.29
N THR A 47 -6.68 9.41 -10.08
CA THR A 47 -6.82 10.82 -9.65
C THR A 47 -8.26 11.30 -9.60
N GLY A 48 -9.22 10.44 -9.91
CA GLY A 48 -10.64 10.80 -10.07
C GLY A 48 -11.00 11.38 -11.44
N HIS A 49 -10.02 11.73 -12.28
CA HIS A 49 -10.26 12.19 -13.66
C HIS A 49 -10.11 11.06 -14.68
N GLN A 50 -11.00 11.03 -15.67
CA GLN A 50 -10.91 10.07 -16.75
C GLN A 50 -9.71 10.34 -17.67
N ARG A 51 -9.00 9.28 -18.06
CA ARG A 51 -7.94 9.36 -19.09
C ARG A 51 -8.54 9.30 -20.50
N PRO A 52 -7.83 9.80 -21.54
CA PRO A 52 -8.23 9.56 -22.92
C PRO A 52 -8.11 8.07 -23.31
N MET A 53 -8.92 7.63 -24.28
CA MET A 53 -8.95 6.25 -24.79
C MET A 53 -7.59 5.75 -25.29
N LEU A 54 -6.86 6.60 -26.04
CA LEU A 54 -5.57 6.27 -26.66
C LEU A 54 -4.41 6.24 -25.66
N CYS A 55 -4.50 7.01 -24.58
CA CYS A 55 -3.50 7.15 -23.51
C CYS A 55 -2.03 6.84 -23.91
N PRO A 56 -1.37 7.72 -24.70
CA PRO A 56 0.03 7.54 -25.06
C PRO A 56 0.97 7.66 -23.85
N GLU A 57 0.59 8.46 -22.84
CA GLU A 57 1.37 8.75 -21.63
C GLU A 57 0.73 8.10 -20.38
N CYS A 58 0.41 6.81 -20.46
CA CYS A 58 -0.23 6.07 -19.36
C CYS A 58 0.75 5.40 -18.39
N ASN A 59 2.05 5.49 -18.64
CA ASN A 59 3.09 4.94 -17.78
C ASN A 59 3.63 6.05 -16.86
N GLY A 60 3.90 5.73 -15.60
CA GLY A 60 4.25 6.75 -14.61
C GLY A 60 3.92 6.29 -13.20
N MET A 61 3.83 7.23 -12.26
CA MET A 61 3.43 6.93 -10.88
C MET A 61 1.93 6.63 -10.79
N ALA A 62 1.56 5.60 -10.02
CA ALA A 62 0.17 5.14 -9.88
C ALA A 62 -0.75 6.22 -9.31
N LYS A 63 -0.24 7.01 -8.35
CA LYS A 63 -1.00 8.12 -7.74
C LYS A 63 -1.34 9.24 -8.71
N GLU A 64 -0.58 9.41 -9.79
CA GLU A 64 -0.78 10.45 -10.81
C GLU A 64 -1.54 9.91 -12.03
N ALA A 65 -1.62 8.59 -12.16
CA ALA A 65 -2.28 7.94 -13.26
C ALA A 65 -3.79 8.21 -13.26
N ARG A 66 -4.29 8.73 -14.37
CA ARG A 66 -5.73 8.74 -14.67
C ARG A 66 -6.18 7.34 -15.11
N LEU A 67 -7.40 6.96 -14.73
CA LEU A 67 -8.05 5.70 -15.10
C LEU A 67 -9.24 6.02 -16.03
N LEU A 68 -9.69 5.05 -16.82
CA LEU A 68 -10.86 5.21 -17.68
C LEU A 68 -12.10 4.56 -17.05
N ALA A 69 -12.01 3.26 -16.78
CA ALA A 69 -13.03 2.48 -16.08
C ALA A 69 -12.40 1.16 -15.59
N PRO A 70 -11.83 1.12 -14.38
CA PRO A 70 -11.27 -0.10 -13.82
C PRO A 70 -12.39 -1.10 -13.52
N VAL A 71 -12.33 -2.28 -14.14
CA VAL A 71 -13.37 -3.33 -14.03
C VAL A 71 -12.85 -4.65 -13.47
N ALA A 72 -11.52 -4.83 -13.42
CA ALA A 72 -10.90 -6.06 -12.94
C ALA A 72 -9.59 -5.77 -12.20
N LEU A 73 -9.27 -6.62 -11.21
CA LEU A 73 -8.04 -6.57 -10.43
C LEU A 73 -7.51 -8.00 -10.21
N THR A 74 -6.19 -8.15 -10.25
CA THR A 74 -5.51 -9.37 -9.76
C THR A 74 -4.12 -9.02 -9.22
N SER A 75 -3.63 -9.78 -8.24
CA SER A 75 -2.25 -9.70 -7.78
C SER A 75 -1.33 -10.60 -8.63
N GLY A 76 -0.06 -10.20 -8.77
CA GLY A 76 1.01 -11.00 -9.33
C GLY A 76 1.90 -11.61 -8.24
N PRO A 77 2.62 -12.70 -8.54
CA PRO A 77 3.55 -13.34 -7.60
C PRO A 77 4.77 -12.47 -7.25
N ASP A 78 5.03 -11.44 -8.05
CA ASP A 78 6.06 -10.42 -7.83
C ASP A 78 5.59 -9.25 -6.94
N GLY A 79 4.39 -9.34 -6.39
CA GLY A 79 3.75 -8.30 -5.59
C GLY A 79 3.11 -7.17 -6.39
N SER A 80 3.09 -7.26 -7.73
CA SER A 80 2.38 -6.28 -8.56
C SER A 80 0.86 -6.42 -8.45
N VAL A 81 0.14 -5.35 -8.77
CA VAL A 81 -1.31 -5.37 -8.98
C VAL A 81 -1.60 -5.08 -10.44
N TYR A 82 -2.35 -5.94 -11.10
CA TYR A 82 -2.82 -5.75 -12.47
C TYR A 82 -4.23 -5.19 -12.44
N VAL A 83 -4.43 -4.10 -13.16
CA VAL A 83 -5.69 -3.35 -13.27
C VAL A 83 -6.20 -3.49 -14.69
N GLY A 84 -7.37 -4.09 -14.84
CA GLY A 84 -8.15 -4.06 -16.08
C GLY A 84 -8.86 -2.72 -16.20
N ASP A 85 -8.17 -1.73 -16.76
CA ASP A 85 -8.64 -0.36 -16.94
C ASP A 85 -9.29 -0.21 -18.33
N PHE A 86 -10.48 -0.80 -18.49
CA PHE A 86 -11.24 -0.88 -19.73
C PHE A 86 -10.44 -1.48 -20.89
N ASN A 87 -9.94 -0.65 -21.82
CA ASN A 87 -9.19 -1.09 -23.00
C ASN A 87 -7.71 -1.37 -22.72
N LEU A 88 -7.21 -1.11 -21.50
CA LEU A 88 -5.83 -1.36 -21.10
C LEU A 88 -5.76 -2.34 -19.93
N ILE A 89 -4.79 -3.26 -19.96
CA ILE A 89 -4.32 -3.95 -18.75
C ILE A 89 -3.06 -3.24 -18.30
N ARG A 90 -3.07 -2.78 -17.05
CA ARG A 90 -2.01 -1.97 -16.45
C ARG A 90 -1.44 -2.65 -15.22
N ARG A 91 -0.12 -2.81 -15.16
CA ARG A 91 0.60 -3.36 -14.02
C ARG A 91 1.09 -2.23 -13.12
N VAL A 92 0.74 -2.27 -11.85
CA VAL A 92 1.27 -1.42 -10.78
C VAL A 92 2.31 -2.23 -10.01
N THR A 93 3.56 -1.80 -10.01
CA THR A 93 4.66 -2.46 -9.28
C THR A 93 4.58 -2.17 -7.78
N PRO A 94 5.29 -2.93 -6.92
CA PRO A 94 5.41 -2.61 -5.49
C PRO A 94 6.03 -1.23 -5.22
N SER A 95 6.84 -0.70 -6.14
CA SER A 95 7.39 0.66 -6.08
C SER A 95 6.39 1.75 -6.49
N GLY A 96 5.17 1.39 -6.89
CA GLY A 96 4.12 2.32 -7.30
C GLY A 96 4.22 2.79 -8.76
N GLN A 97 5.05 2.15 -9.58
CA GLN A 97 5.20 2.47 -11.00
C GLN A 97 4.15 1.72 -11.83
N VAL A 98 3.60 2.38 -12.85
CA VAL A 98 2.59 1.83 -13.74
C VAL A 98 3.14 1.59 -15.14
N TYR A 99 2.83 0.43 -15.69
CA TYR A 99 3.10 0.05 -17.08
C TYR A 99 1.86 -0.50 -17.74
N THR A 100 1.59 -0.06 -18.98
CA THR A 100 0.59 -0.71 -19.85
C THR A 100 1.21 -1.98 -20.42
N VAL A 101 0.63 -3.14 -20.08
CA VAL A 101 1.15 -4.46 -20.49
C VAL A 101 0.30 -5.10 -21.60
N PHE A 102 -0.95 -4.67 -21.75
CA PHE A 102 -1.82 -5.09 -22.85
C PHE A 102 -2.78 -3.98 -23.24
N ARG A 103 -3.14 -3.95 -24.52
CA ARG A 103 -4.14 -3.03 -25.08
C ARG A 103 -5.10 -3.82 -25.96
N MET A 104 -6.38 -3.75 -25.64
CA MET A 104 -7.45 -4.30 -26.48
C MET A 104 -7.62 -3.38 -27.70
N ARG A 105 -7.67 -3.98 -28.89
CA ARG A 105 -7.95 -3.30 -30.16
C ARG A 105 -9.42 -3.40 -30.48
#